data_AF-A0A016C0F8-F1
#
_entry.id   AF-A0A016C0F8-F1
#
_cell.length_a   1.000
_cell.length_b   1.000
_cell.length_c   1.000
_cell.angle_alpha   90.00
_cell.angle_beta   90.00
_cell.angle_gamma   90.00
#
_symmetry.space_group_name_H-M   'P 1'
#
loop_
_entity.id
_entity.type
_entity.pdbx_description
1 polymer ?
#
loop_
_entity_poly.entity_id
_entity_poly.type
_entity_poly.pdbx_seq_one_letter_code
_entity_poly.pdbx_strand_id
1 'polypeptide(L)'
;MKISTLILTILVCFSTIVDAQGTQNRANELMKQAQSSLEQKEYTKARYLFIQAYGAFATQENYPKAVECGIQGAALYHRENYYKEAFDLCRGMDQLVWAGEQKQQKQFYPLRFQITKERLQMYIGLKNAAQAKIQLDKLAETAGLAKNDSLSENLLYTQASYYYTFGQNTQGDACFQKLINQYKAQKNYDKVNECYKNLIAIGRKSNNASLVARTYENFIVWTDSVKAMTAQDELNVLKRKYDESQQIIQEKEDTLSGKQYMIVGLCTLVVILIAGLIFVAIVLLRFIAGNRKLKKSVQIANEHNELKTQFIQNISAQMEPTLDTLASSAAELSDKAPQQAQQMQGQVAALKKFSNDIQELSTLENSLTEPYEMKEINVNTFCEATMDKVKEFVQPEVSTVVNAAKLQIKTNPEQLERILIHLLKNAAEYTESGKIFLDFKKRGAHTHQFIISDTGTGIPVEKQENLFKPFTEIKDLTEGDGLGLPICALIATKMNGSLTLDTSYTKGSRFVLELHA
;
A
#
# COMPACT_ATOMS: atom_id res chain seq x y z
N MET A 1 -53.28 -15.55 -64.00
CA MET A 1 -52.49 -15.01 -65.13
C MET A 1 -51.16 -14.35 -64.70
N LYS A 2 -50.46 -14.85 -63.65
CA LYS A 2 -49.13 -14.35 -63.23
C LYS A 2 -48.05 -15.44 -63.11
N ILE A 3 -48.40 -16.73 -63.26
CA ILE A 3 -47.46 -17.85 -63.16
C ILE A 3 -46.88 -18.22 -64.53
N SER A 4 -47.66 -18.07 -65.61
CA SER A 4 -47.22 -18.39 -66.98
C SER A 4 -46.18 -17.41 -67.53
N THR A 5 -46.23 -16.13 -67.14
CA THR A 5 -45.22 -15.14 -67.52
C THR A 5 -43.90 -15.32 -66.78
N LEU A 6 -43.90 -15.80 -65.52
CA LEU A 6 -42.69 -16.04 -64.74
C LEU A 6 -41.87 -17.23 -65.29
N ILE A 7 -42.55 -18.31 -65.69
CA ILE A 7 -41.90 -19.52 -66.25
C ILE A 7 -41.31 -19.24 -67.64
N LEU A 8 -41.94 -18.38 -68.46
CA LEU A 8 -41.40 -18.01 -69.76
C LEU A 8 -40.13 -17.14 -69.64
N THR A 9 -40.06 -16.24 -68.66
CA THR A 9 -38.81 -15.50 -68.36
C THR A 9 -37.70 -16.39 -67.82
N ILE A 10 -38.01 -17.42 -67.01
CA ILE A 10 -37.00 -18.33 -66.46
C ILE A 10 -36.42 -19.25 -67.56
N LEU A 11 -37.23 -19.71 -68.51
CA LEU A 11 -36.76 -20.55 -69.63
C LEU A 11 -35.86 -19.79 -70.62
N VAL A 12 -36.13 -18.50 -70.85
CA VAL A 12 -35.30 -17.61 -71.68
C VAL A 12 -33.99 -17.22 -70.96
N CYS A 13 -34.03 -17.08 -69.63
CA CYS A 13 -32.80 -16.89 -68.84
C CYS A 13 -31.94 -18.17 -68.75
N PHE A 14 -32.52 -19.37 -68.69
CA PHE A 14 -31.73 -20.61 -68.61
C PHE A 14 -31.10 -21.02 -69.96
N SER A 15 -31.75 -20.76 -71.08
CA SER A 15 -31.19 -21.02 -72.41
C SER A 15 -30.01 -20.09 -72.73
N THR A 16 -30.06 -18.83 -72.31
CA THR A 16 -28.95 -17.87 -72.49
C THR A 16 -27.73 -18.15 -71.61
N ILE A 17 -27.91 -18.77 -70.44
CA ILE A 17 -26.81 -19.15 -69.53
C ILE A 17 -26.05 -20.40 -70.01
N VAL A 18 -26.75 -21.38 -70.62
CA VAL A 18 -26.13 -22.61 -71.13
C VAL A 18 -25.29 -22.35 -72.40
N ASP A 19 -25.74 -21.47 -73.30
CA ASP A 19 -24.98 -21.08 -74.50
C ASP A 19 -23.72 -20.25 -74.17
N ALA A 20 -23.78 -19.40 -73.14
CA ALA A 20 -22.64 -18.59 -72.69
C ALA A 20 -21.52 -19.45 -72.07
N GLN A 21 -21.86 -20.51 -71.32
CA GLN A 21 -20.87 -21.43 -70.75
C GLN A 21 -20.21 -22.34 -71.80
N GLY A 22 -20.96 -22.81 -72.83
CA GLY A 22 -20.40 -23.62 -73.92
C GLY A 22 -19.42 -22.86 -74.82
N THR A 23 -19.71 -21.59 -75.12
CA THR A 23 -18.83 -20.71 -75.91
C THR A 23 -17.57 -20.30 -75.15
N GLN A 24 -17.66 -20.00 -73.85
CA GLN A 24 -16.51 -19.63 -73.02
C GLN A 24 -15.50 -20.79 -72.87
N ASN A 25 -15.96 -22.03 -72.78
CA ASN A 25 -15.08 -23.21 -72.78
C ASN A 25 -14.34 -23.38 -74.11
N ARG A 26 -14.99 -23.12 -75.24
CA ARG A 26 -14.38 -23.24 -76.57
C ARG A 26 -13.28 -22.20 -76.83
N ALA A 27 -13.47 -20.95 -76.41
CA ALA A 27 -12.46 -19.90 -76.57
C ALA A 27 -11.18 -20.20 -75.77
N ASN A 28 -11.33 -20.67 -74.53
CA ASN A 28 -10.19 -21.09 -73.70
C ASN A 28 -9.46 -22.31 -74.27
N GLU A 29 -10.21 -23.27 -74.84
CA GLU A 29 -9.63 -24.45 -75.49
C GLU A 29 -8.78 -24.05 -76.71
N LEU A 30 -9.30 -23.16 -77.56
CA LEU A 30 -8.57 -22.63 -78.73
C LEU A 30 -7.27 -21.93 -78.31
N MET A 31 -7.32 -21.09 -77.27
CA MET A 31 -6.12 -20.42 -76.73
C MET A 31 -5.08 -21.41 -76.23
N LYS A 32 -5.50 -22.45 -75.50
CA LYS A 32 -4.60 -23.49 -74.99
C LYS A 32 -3.96 -24.30 -76.11
N GLN A 33 -4.74 -24.66 -77.14
CA GLN A 33 -4.22 -25.33 -78.33
C GLN A 33 -3.24 -24.43 -79.09
N ALA A 34 -3.53 -23.13 -79.19
CA ALA A 34 -2.63 -22.15 -79.82
C ALA A 34 -1.29 -22.05 -79.09
N GLN A 35 -1.30 -22.01 -77.75
CA GLN A 35 -0.09 -22.01 -76.92
C GLN A 35 0.71 -23.30 -77.09
N SER A 36 0.06 -24.47 -77.09
CA SER A 36 0.75 -25.75 -77.29
C SER A 36 1.38 -25.86 -78.69
N SER A 37 0.68 -25.42 -79.74
CA SER A 37 1.26 -25.34 -81.09
C SER A 37 2.41 -24.34 -81.17
N LEU A 38 2.37 -23.23 -80.43
CA LEU A 38 3.47 -22.27 -80.36
C LEU A 38 4.73 -22.88 -79.71
N GLU A 39 4.57 -23.63 -78.62
CA GLU A 39 5.65 -24.36 -77.94
C GLU A 39 6.27 -25.43 -78.83
N GLN A 40 5.44 -26.14 -79.60
CA GLN A 40 5.86 -27.13 -80.60
C GLN A 40 6.46 -26.49 -81.87
N LYS A 41 6.54 -25.15 -81.94
CA LYS A 41 7.04 -24.37 -83.07
C LYS A 41 6.19 -24.49 -84.35
N GLU A 42 4.94 -24.91 -84.24
CA GLU A 42 3.94 -24.94 -85.32
C GLU A 42 3.33 -23.54 -85.55
N TYR A 43 4.16 -22.58 -86.00
CA TYR A 43 3.80 -21.14 -85.99
C TYR A 43 2.55 -20.78 -86.81
N THR A 44 2.37 -21.35 -88.01
CA THR A 44 1.18 -21.09 -88.85
C THR A 44 -0.11 -21.55 -88.16
N LYS A 45 -0.07 -22.73 -87.53
CA LYS A 45 -1.21 -23.32 -86.82
C LYS A 45 -1.51 -22.58 -85.52
N ALA A 46 -0.47 -22.23 -84.76
CA ALA A 46 -0.58 -21.39 -83.57
C ALA A 46 -1.22 -20.04 -83.91
N ARG A 47 -0.77 -19.37 -84.97
CA ARG A 47 -1.30 -18.09 -85.44
C ARG A 47 -2.79 -18.18 -85.77
N TYR A 48 -3.18 -19.18 -86.55
CA TYR A 48 -4.58 -19.43 -86.90
C TYR A 48 -5.45 -19.60 -85.65
N LEU A 49 -5.01 -20.45 -84.71
CA LEU A 49 -5.73 -20.73 -83.48
C LEU A 49 -5.81 -19.49 -82.55
N PHE A 50 -4.75 -18.68 -82.46
CA PHE A 50 -4.77 -17.42 -81.71
C PHE A 50 -5.75 -16.40 -82.30
N ILE A 51 -5.87 -16.30 -83.63
CA ILE A 51 -6.82 -15.40 -84.27
C ILE A 51 -8.27 -15.88 -84.04
N GLN A 52 -8.51 -17.19 -84.10
CA GLN A 52 -9.81 -17.75 -83.76
C GLN A 52 -10.17 -17.51 -82.28
N ALA A 53 -9.22 -17.72 -81.38
CA ALA A 53 -9.40 -17.43 -79.95
C ALA A 53 -9.66 -15.94 -79.70
N TYR A 54 -8.93 -15.05 -80.40
CA TYR A 54 -9.17 -13.60 -80.36
C TYR A 54 -10.62 -13.26 -80.76
N GLY A 55 -11.09 -13.78 -81.90
CA GLY A 55 -12.47 -13.56 -82.34
C GLY A 55 -13.50 -14.09 -81.34
N ALA A 56 -13.26 -15.28 -80.78
CA ALA A 56 -14.16 -15.90 -79.80
C ALA A 56 -14.19 -15.14 -78.46
N PHE A 57 -13.07 -14.61 -77.98
CA PHE A 57 -13.05 -13.78 -76.78
C PHE A 57 -13.61 -12.37 -77.03
N ALA A 58 -13.45 -11.84 -78.25
CA ALA A 58 -14.04 -10.56 -78.64
C ALA A 58 -15.57 -10.61 -78.64
N THR A 59 -16.18 -11.68 -79.15
CA THR A 59 -17.64 -11.88 -79.11
C THR A 59 -18.17 -12.11 -77.69
N GLN A 60 -17.35 -12.67 -76.80
CA GLN A 60 -17.65 -12.85 -75.38
C GLN A 60 -17.39 -11.59 -74.54
N GLU A 61 -16.95 -10.49 -75.16
CA GLU A 61 -16.58 -9.25 -74.47
C GLU A 61 -15.47 -9.44 -73.41
N ASN A 62 -14.66 -10.48 -73.55
CA ASN A 62 -13.50 -10.73 -72.70
C ASN A 62 -12.28 -10.00 -73.26
N TYR A 63 -12.28 -8.68 -73.11
CA TYR A 63 -11.26 -7.79 -73.68
C TYR A 63 -9.81 -8.17 -73.31
N PRO A 64 -9.47 -8.53 -72.06
CA PRO A 64 -8.09 -8.91 -71.72
C PRO A 64 -7.59 -10.13 -72.47
N LYS A 65 -8.37 -11.23 -72.50
CA LYS A 65 -7.96 -12.46 -73.20
C LYS A 65 -8.01 -12.32 -74.71
N ALA A 66 -8.95 -11.52 -75.23
CA ALA A 66 -8.98 -11.17 -76.64
C ALA A 66 -7.67 -10.46 -77.03
N VAL A 67 -7.32 -9.37 -76.33
CA VAL A 67 -6.08 -8.62 -76.60
C VAL A 67 -4.84 -9.49 -76.46
N GLU A 68 -4.78 -10.36 -75.44
CA GLU A 68 -3.67 -11.32 -75.28
C GLU A 68 -3.51 -12.22 -76.51
N CYS A 69 -4.59 -12.86 -76.96
CA CYS A 69 -4.57 -13.73 -78.14
C CYS A 69 -4.25 -12.94 -79.43
N GLY A 70 -4.82 -11.75 -79.57
CA GLY A 70 -4.60 -10.88 -80.73
C GLY A 70 -3.15 -10.39 -80.83
N ILE A 71 -2.50 -10.09 -79.71
CA ILE A 71 -1.07 -9.76 -79.66
C ILE A 71 -0.22 -10.95 -80.10
N GLN A 72 -0.49 -12.16 -79.59
CA GLN A 72 0.23 -13.36 -80.03
C GLN A 72 0.03 -13.63 -81.53
N GLY A 73 -1.19 -13.44 -82.04
CA GLY A 73 -1.49 -13.52 -83.47
C GLY A 73 -0.73 -12.47 -84.30
N ALA A 74 -0.69 -11.22 -83.84
CA ALA A 74 0.01 -10.12 -84.52
C ALA A 74 1.53 -10.35 -84.55
N ALA A 75 2.10 -10.79 -83.43
CA ALA A 75 3.52 -11.14 -83.34
C ALA A 75 3.90 -12.27 -84.32
N LEU A 76 3.05 -13.28 -84.47
CA LEU A 76 3.27 -14.38 -85.42
C LEU A 76 3.10 -13.93 -86.88
N TYR A 77 2.10 -13.11 -87.19
CA TYR A 77 2.00 -12.48 -88.51
C TYR A 77 3.27 -11.66 -88.86
N HIS A 78 3.74 -10.84 -87.92
CA HIS A 78 4.95 -10.05 -88.09
C HIS A 78 6.18 -10.94 -88.32
N ARG A 79 6.34 -12.01 -87.54
CA ARG A 79 7.44 -12.99 -87.69
C ARG A 79 7.47 -13.62 -89.09
N GLU A 80 6.32 -13.90 -89.66
CA GLU A 80 6.17 -14.53 -90.98
C GLU A 80 6.15 -13.49 -92.13
N ASN A 81 6.46 -12.22 -91.85
CA ASN A 81 6.49 -11.08 -92.78
C ASN A 81 5.12 -10.62 -93.32
N TYR A 82 4.01 -11.02 -92.69
CA TYR A 82 2.66 -10.53 -93.00
C TYR A 82 2.37 -9.23 -92.23
N TYR A 83 3.10 -8.17 -92.60
CA TYR A 83 3.09 -6.92 -91.84
C TYR A 83 1.73 -6.21 -91.87
N LYS A 84 1.06 -6.22 -93.02
CA LYS A 84 -0.24 -5.56 -93.18
C LYS A 84 -1.28 -6.17 -92.23
N GLU A 85 -1.36 -7.50 -92.23
CA GLU A 85 -2.26 -8.30 -91.40
C GLU A 85 -1.98 -8.10 -89.91
N ALA A 86 -0.70 -8.03 -89.52
CA ALA A 86 -0.32 -7.75 -88.13
C ALA A 86 -0.76 -6.35 -87.67
N PHE A 87 -0.57 -5.32 -88.49
CA PHE A 87 -1.00 -3.95 -88.16
C PHE A 87 -2.52 -3.80 -88.18
N ASP A 88 -3.20 -4.47 -89.12
CA ASP A 88 -4.66 -4.49 -89.19
C ASP A 88 -5.26 -5.21 -87.97
N LEU A 89 -4.64 -6.29 -87.48
CA LEU A 89 -5.05 -6.96 -86.25
C LEU A 89 -4.87 -6.05 -85.02
N CYS A 90 -3.77 -5.29 -84.93
CA CYS A 90 -3.60 -4.28 -83.88
C CYS A 90 -4.65 -3.17 -83.95
N ARG A 91 -5.07 -2.74 -85.16
CA ARG A 91 -6.15 -1.77 -85.33
C ARG A 91 -7.50 -2.35 -84.89
N GLY A 92 -7.75 -3.61 -85.20
CA GLY A 92 -8.94 -4.34 -84.74
C GLY A 92 -9.01 -4.43 -83.22
N MET A 93 -7.88 -4.72 -82.56
CA MET A 93 -7.79 -4.73 -81.10
C MET A 93 -8.05 -3.34 -80.50
N ASP A 94 -7.52 -2.27 -81.08
CA ASP A 94 -7.80 -0.90 -80.63
C ASP A 94 -9.29 -0.55 -80.72
N GLN A 95 -9.95 -0.94 -81.81
CA GLN A 95 -11.40 -0.74 -82.00
C GLN A 95 -12.21 -1.55 -80.98
N LEU A 96 -11.82 -2.80 -80.73
CA LEU A 96 -12.44 -3.67 -79.74
C LEU A 96 -12.33 -3.08 -78.33
N VAL A 97 -11.12 -2.65 -77.94
CA VAL A 97 -10.88 -2.01 -76.64
C VAL A 97 -11.67 -0.71 -76.54
N TRP A 98 -11.66 0.14 -77.56
CA TRP A 98 -12.43 1.39 -77.56
C TRP A 98 -13.94 1.14 -77.39
N ALA A 99 -14.50 0.18 -78.13
CA ALA A 99 -15.91 -0.20 -77.98
C ALA A 99 -16.22 -0.70 -76.56
N GLY A 100 -15.32 -1.51 -75.99
CA GLY A 100 -15.43 -2.00 -74.61
C GLY A 100 -15.38 -0.89 -73.56
N GLU A 101 -14.49 0.10 -73.73
CA GLU A 101 -14.38 1.24 -72.83
C GLU A 101 -15.62 2.14 -72.88
N GLN A 102 -16.21 2.35 -74.06
CA GLN A 102 -17.48 3.08 -74.20
C GLN A 102 -18.62 2.33 -73.51
N LYS A 103 -18.69 1.00 -73.71
CA LYS A 103 -19.74 0.16 -73.13
C LYS A 103 -19.65 0.06 -71.61
N GLN A 104 -18.43 -0.03 -71.06
CA GLN A 104 -18.21 -0.16 -69.62
C GLN A 104 -17.92 1.17 -68.90
N GLN A 105 -17.91 2.29 -69.63
CA GLN A 105 -17.54 3.62 -69.13
C GLN A 105 -16.24 3.64 -68.31
N LYS A 106 -15.27 2.81 -68.71
CA LYS A 106 -14.00 2.62 -67.99
C LYS A 106 -12.86 2.56 -68.99
N GLN A 107 -11.79 3.30 -68.70
CA GLN A 107 -10.57 3.27 -69.50
C GLN A 107 -9.76 1.99 -69.21
N PHE A 108 -9.31 1.30 -70.27
CA PHE A 108 -8.52 0.07 -70.20
C PHE A 108 -7.06 0.37 -70.55
N TYR A 109 -6.43 1.27 -69.79
CA TYR A 109 -5.05 1.67 -70.00
C TYR A 109 -4.04 0.49 -70.11
N PRO A 110 -4.12 -0.59 -69.30
CA PRO A 110 -3.23 -1.73 -69.46
C PRO A 110 -3.36 -2.43 -70.82
N LEU A 111 -4.58 -2.54 -71.37
CA LEU A 111 -4.81 -3.17 -72.67
C LEU A 111 -4.31 -2.29 -73.82
N ARG A 112 -4.62 -0.98 -73.76
CA ARG A 112 -4.08 0.03 -74.70
C ARG A 112 -2.57 0.03 -74.72
N PHE A 113 -1.95 -0.07 -73.54
CA PHE A 113 -0.51 -0.13 -73.38
C PHE A 113 0.07 -1.38 -74.06
N GLN A 114 -0.51 -2.57 -73.85
CA GLN A 114 -0.04 -3.79 -74.48
C GLN A 114 -0.14 -3.76 -76.02
N ILE A 115 -1.26 -3.28 -76.58
CA ILE A 115 -1.44 -3.16 -78.04
C ILE A 115 -0.44 -2.17 -78.64
N THR A 116 -0.28 -1.00 -78.01
CA THR A 116 0.66 0.03 -78.47
C THR A 116 2.10 -0.46 -78.38
N LYS A 117 2.42 -1.25 -77.35
CA LYS A 117 3.75 -1.86 -77.18
C LYS A 117 4.04 -2.88 -78.27
N GLU A 118 3.09 -3.73 -78.62
CA GLU A 118 3.25 -4.69 -79.73
C GLU A 118 3.51 -3.93 -81.05
N ARG A 119 2.71 -2.91 -81.34
CA ARG A 119 2.90 -2.06 -82.52
C ARG A 119 4.27 -1.37 -82.54
N LEU A 120 4.73 -0.89 -81.38
CA LEU A 120 6.08 -0.35 -81.24
C LEU A 120 7.14 -1.40 -81.59
N GLN A 121 7.03 -2.62 -81.06
CA GLN A 121 7.97 -3.71 -81.33
C GLN A 121 8.02 -4.05 -82.82
N MET A 122 6.88 -4.03 -83.50
CA MET A 122 6.82 -4.21 -84.97
C MET A 122 7.57 -3.10 -85.72
N TYR A 123 7.36 -1.82 -85.37
CA TYR A 123 8.09 -0.72 -86.00
C TYR A 123 9.59 -0.74 -85.69
N ILE A 124 9.99 -1.19 -84.50
CA ILE A 124 11.38 -1.45 -84.14
C ILE A 124 11.97 -2.55 -85.05
N GLY A 125 11.25 -3.66 -85.24
CA GLY A 125 11.67 -4.76 -86.13
C GLY A 125 11.84 -4.33 -87.59
N LEU A 126 10.95 -3.45 -88.06
CA LEU A 126 11.03 -2.81 -89.39
C LEU A 126 12.08 -1.68 -89.48
N LYS A 127 12.83 -1.41 -88.39
CA LYS A 127 13.79 -0.30 -88.27
C LYS A 127 13.21 1.08 -88.59
N ASN A 128 11.90 1.28 -88.40
CA ASN A 128 11.23 2.56 -88.63
C ASN A 128 11.25 3.42 -87.36
N ALA A 129 12.34 4.18 -87.18
CA ALA A 129 12.58 4.99 -85.98
C ALA A 129 11.49 6.06 -85.73
N ALA A 130 10.96 6.66 -86.80
CA ALA A 130 9.96 7.73 -86.70
C ALA A 130 8.61 7.19 -86.17
N GLN A 131 8.10 6.10 -86.76
CA GLN A 131 6.85 5.50 -86.31
C GLN A 131 6.99 4.83 -84.94
N ALA A 132 8.15 4.21 -84.66
CA ALA A 132 8.45 3.69 -83.34
C ALA A 132 8.46 4.80 -82.28
N LYS A 133 9.04 5.98 -82.55
CA LYS A 133 9.00 7.10 -81.60
C LYS A 133 7.57 7.54 -81.27
N ILE A 134 6.71 7.63 -82.28
CA ILE A 134 5.29 7.99 -82.09
C ILE A 134 4.59 6.98 -81.17
N GLN A 135 4.82 5.67 -81.33
CA GLN A 135 4.22 4.67 -80.44
C GLN A 135 4.82 4.73 -79.03
N LEU A 136 6.12 5.03 -78.90
CA LEU A 136 6.76 5.19 -77.59
C LEU A 136 6.18 6.37 -76.81
N ASP A 137 5.91 7.48 -77.48
CA ASP A 137 5.30 8.66 -76.85
C ASP A 137 3.86 8.37 -76.39
N LYS A 138 3.09 7.63 -77.19
CA LYS A 138 1.75 7.13 -76.81
C LYS A 138 1.80 6.19 -75.60
N LEU A 139 2.83 5.34 -75.49
CA LEU A 139 3.04 4.48 -74.33
C LEU A 139 3.34 5.31 -73.07
N ALA A 140 4.16 6.35 -73.21
CA ALA A 140 4.49 7.25 -72.10
C ALA A 140 3.24 8.00 -71.59
N GLU A 141 2.43 8.52 -72.50
CA GLU A 141 1.15 9.15 -72.18
C GLU A 141 0.19 8.17 -71.48
N THR A 142 0.04 6.97 -72.04
CA THR A 142 -0.84 5.92 -71.48
C THR A 142 -0.42 5.53 -70.07
N ALA A 143 0.88 5.33 -69.83
CA ALA A 143 1.39 5.00 -68.49
C ALA A 143 1.21 6.15 -67.49
N GLY A 144 1.43 7.39 -67.92
CA GLY A 144 1.23 8.58 -67.10
C GLY A 144 -0.23 8.76 -66.67
N LEU A 145 -1.18 8.52 -67.58
CA LEU A 145 -2.61 8.56 -67.28
C LEU A 145 -3.07 7.40 -66.38
N ALA A 146 -2.44 6.22 -66.51
CA ALA A 146 -2.80 5.03 -65.74
C ALA A 146 -2.37 5.08 -64.26
N LYS A 147 -1.37 5.90 -63.91
CA LYS A 147 -0.78 6.01 -62.56
C LYS A 147 -0.51 4.65 -61.91
N ASN A 148 0.02 3.72 -62.69
CA ASN A 148 0.27 2.34 -62.28
C ASN A 148 1.77 2.06 -62.29
N ASP A 149 2.31 1.66 -61.15
CA ASP A 149 3.75 1.40 -60.98
C ASP A 149 4.25 0.30 -61.92
N SER A 150 3.48 -0.78 -62.09
CA SER A 150 3.83 -1.88 -63.01
C SER A 150 3.86 -1.44 -64.48
N LEU A 151 2.97 -0.53 -64.91
CA LEU A 151 3.00 0.03 -66.26
C LEU A 151 4.17 1.02 -66.45
N SER A 152 4.50 1.77 -65.41
CA SER A 152 5.65 2.68 -65.41
C SER A 152 6.97 1.91 -65.48
N GLU A 153 7.08 0.79 -64.76
CA GLU A 153 8.21 -0.15 -64.86
C GLU A 153 8.32 -0.74 -66.27
N ASN A 154 7.19 -1.22 -66.84
CA ASN A 154 7.15 -1.78 -68.19
C ASN A 154 7.51 -0.74 -69.26
N LEU A 155 7.11 0.52 -69.07
CA LEU A 155 7.48 1.64 -69.92
C LEU A 155 8.99 1.85 -69.92
N LEU A 156 9.64 1.88 -68.74
CA LEU A 156 11.08 2.09 -68.64
C LEU A 156 11.87 1.01 -69.36
N TYR A 157 11.46 -0.27 -69.25
CA TYR A 157 12.05 -1.36 -70.04
C TYR A 157 11.84 -1.19 -71.55
N THR A 158 10.65 -0.74 -71.94
CA THR A 158 10.27 -0.55 -73.34
C THR A 158 11.03 0.64 -73.96
N GLN A 159 11.20 1.74 -73.21
CA GLN A 159 12.02 2.89 -73.57
C GLN A 159 13.49 2.50 -73.71
N ALA A 160 14.04 1.76 -72.75
CA ALA A 160 15.39 1.24 -72.83
C ALA A 160 15.59 0.40 -74.10
N SER A 161 14.69 -0.54 -74.39
CA SER A 161 14.77 -1.37 -75.60
C SER A 161 14.72 -0.53 -76.88
N TYR A 162 13.87 0.49 -76.95
CA TYR A 162 13.82 1.41 -78.09
C TYR A 162 15.15 2.16 -78.27
N TYR A 163 15.63 2.80 -77.21
CA TYR A 163 16.83 3.63 -77.25
C TYR A 163 18.07 2.82 -77.64
N TYR A 164 18.25 1.63 -77.07
CA TYR A 164 19.38 0.78 -77.44
C TYR A 164 19.29 0.24 -78.87
N THR A 165 18.09 -0.04 -79.38
CA THR A 165 17.93 -0.55 -80.75
C THR A 165 18.26 0.50 -81.81
N PHE A 166 17.98 1.78 -81.52
CA PHE A 166 18.29 2.91 -82.41
C PHE A 166 19.60 3.64 -82.06
N GLY A 167 20.48 3.03 -81.26
CA GLY A 167 21.82 3.56 -80.94
C GLY A 167 21.86 4.74 -79.97
N GLN A 168 20.75 5.07 -79.31
CA GLN A 168 20.63 6.13 -78.30
C GLN A 168 21.03 5.62 -76.90
N ASN A 169 22.29 5.19 -76.77
CA ASN A 169 22.76 4.48 -75.57
C ASN A 169 22.60 5.28 -74.27
N THR A 170 22.81 6.61 -74.30
CA THR A 170 22.70 7.47 -73.11
C THR A 170 21.28 7.53 -72.56
N GLN A 171 20.27 7.64 -73.43
CA GLN A 171 18.86 7.63 -73.04
C GLN A 171 18.46 6.24 -72.52
N GLY A 172 18.98 5.18 -73.14
CA GLY A 172 18.80 3.79 -72.67
C GLY A 172 19.39 3.57 -71.27
N ASP A 173 20.61 4.08 -71.02
CA ASP A 173 21.29 4.02 -69.73
C ASP A 173 20.48 4.76 -68.66
N ALA A 174 19.93 5.94 -68.97
CA ALA A 174 19.12 6.71 -68.03
C ALA A 174 17.83 5.99 -67.61
N CYS A 175 17.12 5.36 -68.55
CA CYS A 175 15.93 4.54 -68.25
C CYS A 175 16.30 3.35 -67.35
N PHE A 176 17.43 2.70 -67.64
CA PHE A 176 17.91 1.54 -66.89
C PHE A 176 18.35 1.90 -65.46
N GLN A 177 19.10 2.99 -65.30
CA GLN A 177 19.53 3.48 -63.99
C GLN A 177 18.35 3.84 -63.09
N LYS A 178 17.27 4.42 -63.64
CA LYS A 178 16.04 4.68 -62.88
C LYS A 178 15.43 3.40 -62.30
N LEU A 179 15.32 2.34 -63.10
CA LEU A 179 14.82 1.03 -62.64
C LEU A 179 15.70 0.43 -61.54
N ILE A 180 17.02 0.44 -61.75
CA ILE A 180 17.97 -0.08 -60.75
C ILE A 180 17.86 0.70 -59.44
N ASN A 181 17.86 2.03 -59.49
CA ASN A 181 17.82 2.86 -58.29
C ASN A 181 16.51 2.69 -57.52
N GLN A 182 15.38 2.53 -58.22
CA GLN A 182 14.09 2.25 -57.60
C GLN A 182 14.12 0.93 -56.80
N TYR A 183 14.60 -0.16 -57.40
CA TYR A 183 14.65 -1.45 -56.69
C TYR A 183 15.75 -1.51 -55.62
N LYS A 184 16.87 -0.81 -55.81
CA LYS A 184 17.89 -0.63 -54.76
C LYS A 184 17.33 0.08 -53.53
N ALA A 185 16.55 1.15 -53.72
CA ALA A 185 15.92 1.88 -52.62
C ALA A 185 14.92 1.01 -51.85
N GLN A 186 14.24 0.10 -52.55
CA GLN A 186 13.32 -0.87 -51.95
C GLN A 186 14.02 -2.09 -51.32
N LYS A 187 15.36 -2.15 -51.34
CA LYS A 187 16.16 -3.33 -50.96
C LYS A 187 15.75 -4.62 -51.69
N ASN A 188 15.14 -4.52 -52.87
CA ASN A 188 14.71 -5.66 -53.66
C ASN A 188 15.82 -6.05 -54.65
N TYR A 189 16.86 -6.72 -54.13
CA TYR A 189 18.06 -7.04 -54.91
C TYR A 189 17.81 -8.05 -56.03
N ASP A 190 16.80 -8.91 -55.90
CA ASP A 190 16.40 -9.86 -56.95
C ASP A 190 15.86 -9.14 -58.18
N LYS A 191 15.02 -8.12 -58.01
CA LYS A 191 14.55 -7.31 -59.14
C LYS A 191 15.67 -6.51 -59.81
N VAL A 192 16.70 -6.09 -59.07
CA VAL A 192 17.90 -5.49 -59.68
C VAL A 192 18.65 -6.53 -60.52
N ASN A 193 18.74 -7.78 -60.06
CA ASN A 193 19.32 -8.87 -60.85
C ASN A 193 18.52 -9.12 -62.14
N GLU A 194 17.19 -9.09 -62.06
CA GLU A 194 16.31 -9.17 -63.23
C GLU A 194 16.52 -8.00 -64.21
N CYS A 195 16.74 -6.77 -63.72
CA CYS A 195 17.07 -5.63 -64.56
C CYS A 195 18.29 -5.93 -65.44
N TYR A 196 19.40 -6.37 -64.84
CA TYR A 196 20.61 -6.72 -65.59
C TYR A 196 20.38 -7.85 -66.60
N LYS A 197 19.65 -8.91 -66.23
CA LYS A 197 19.29 -10.01 -67.15
C LYS A 197 18.46 -9.51 -68.33
N ASN A 198 17.48 -8.63 -68.07
CA ASN A 198 16.63 -8.03 -69.10
C ASN A 198 17.44 -7.13 -70.04
N LEU A 199 18.39 -6.36 -69.52
CA LEU A 199 19.26 -5.51 -70.34
C LEU A 199 20.21 -6.35 -71.22
N ILE A 200 20.76 -7.45 -70.70
CA ILE A 200 21.52 -8.41 -71.49
C ILE A 200 20.65 -8.99 -72.62
N ALA A 201 19.39 -9.35 -72.33
CA ALA A 201 18.46 -9.84 -73.34
C ALA A 201 18.15 -8.79 -74.42
N ILE A 202 17.98 -7.52 -74.05
CA ILE A 202 17.81 -6.39 -74.98
C ILE A 202 19.05 -6.22 -75.86
N GLY A 203 20.25 -6.25 -75.27
CA GLY A 203 21.51 -6.16 -76.01
C GLY A 203 21.71 -7.29 -77.01
N ARG A 204 21.34 -8.53 -76.64
CA ARG A 204 21.35 -9.68 -77.56
C ARG A 204 20.36 -9.52 -78.72
N LYS A 205 19.13 -9.09 -78.45
CA LYS A 205 18.09 -8.89 -79.49
C LYS A 205 18.43 -7.76 -80.46
N SER A 206 19.07 -6.70 -79.99
CA SER A 206 19.51 -5.56 -80.81
C SER A 206 20.86 -5.77 -81.49
N ASN A 207 21.50 -6.94 -81.32
CA ASN A 207 22.85 -7.25 -81.80
C ASN A 207 23.91 -6.24 -81.33
N ASN A 208 23.76 -5.69 -80.13
CA ASN A 208 24.67 -4.70 -79.54
C ASN A 208 25.64 -5.40 -78.56
N ALA A 209 26.75 -5.93 -79.10
CA ALA A 209 27.75 -6.66 -78.32
C ALA A 209 28.40 -5.80 -77.21
N SER A 210 28.60 -4.50 -77.47
CA SER A 210 29.18 -3.56 -76.50
C SER A 210 28.27 -3.38 -75.27
N LEU A 211 26.95 -3.24 -75.49
CA LEU A 211 25.98 -3.17 -74.41
C LEU A 211 25.97 -4.45 -73.58
N VAL A 212 26.01 -5.62 -74.23
CA VAL A 212 26.03 -6.92 -73.54
C VAL A 212 27.27 -7.04 -72.66
N ALA A 213 28.47 -6.76 -73.19
CA ALA A 213 29.72 -6.84 -72.44
C ALA A 213 29.72 -5.93 -71.21
N ARG A 214 29.43 -4.62 -71.40
CA ARG A 214 29.36 -3.63 -70.31
C ARG A 214 28.31 -4.00 -69.25
N THR A 215 27.18 -4.55 -69.67
CA THR A 215 26.12 -4.96 -68.73
C THR A 215 26.53 -6.17 -67.90
N TYR A 216 27.25 -7.13 -68.49
CA TYR A 216 27.79 -8.28 -67.77
C TYR A 216 28.83 -7.87 -66.72
N GLU A 217 29.76 -6.97 -67.07
CA GLU A 217 30.74 -6.43 -66.13
C GLU A 217 30.05 -5.77 -64.93
N ASN A 218 29.08 -4.88 -65.19
CA ASN A 218 28.31 -4.23 -64.14
C ASN A 218 27.50 -5.22 -63.30
N PHE A 219 26.98 -6.29 -63.89
CA PHE A 219 26.23 -7.32 -63.19
C PHE A 219 27.11 -8.13 -62.22
N ILE A 220 28.36 -8.41 -62.61
CA ILE A 220 29.33 -9.11 -61.74
C ILE A 220 29.64 -8.25 -60.52
N VAL A 221 30.02 -6.98 -60.74
CA VAL A 221 30.30 -6.02 -59.65
C VAL A 221 29.09 -5.85 -58.72
N TRP A 222 27.89 -5.78 -59.29
CA TRP A 222 26.66 -5.73 -58.52
C TRP A 222 26.45 -6.98 -57.66
N THR A 223 26.65 -8.17 -58.22
CA THR A 223 26.47 -9.44 -57.51
C THR A 223 27.37 -9.54 -56.29
N ASP A 224 28.63 -9.11 -56.41
CA ASP A 224 29.57 -9.08 -55.29
C ASP A 224 29.15 -8.04 -54.24
N SER A 225 28.68 -6.87 -54.68
CA SER A 225 28.18 -5.83 -53.78
C SER A 225 26.95 -6.29 -52.98
N VAL A 226 26.03 -7.03 -53.60
CA VAL A 226 24.85 -7.59 -52.93
C VAL A 226 25.25 -8.57 -51.85
N LYS A 227 26.18 -9.49 -52.13
CA LYS A 227 26.67 -10.45 -51.12
C LYS A 227 27.26 -9.75 -49.90
N ALA A 228 28.05 -8.70 -50.12
CA ALA A 228 28.62 -7.91 -49.03
C ALA A 228 27.52 -7.19 -48.22
N MET A 229 26.54 -6.58 -48.90
CA MET A 229 25.42 -5.89 -48.24
C MET A 229 24.53 -6.85 -47.44
N THR A 230 24.22 -8.04 -47.97
CA THR A 230 23.41 -9.04 -47.26
C THR A 230 24.15 -9.58 -46.03
N ALA A 231 25.45 -9.86 -46.14
CA ALA A 231 26.26 -10.28 -45.00
C ALA A 231 26.33 -9.20 -43.90
N GLN A 232 26.41 -7.93 -44.29
CA GLN A 232 26.39 -6.81 -43.33
C GLN A 232 25.03 -6.68 -42.63
N ASP A 233 23.92 -6.80 -43.37
CA ASP A 233 22.56 -6.75 -42.79
C ASP A 233 22.35 -7.93 -41.81
N GLU A 234 22.80 -9.14 -42.15
CA GLU A 234 22.76 -10.31 -41.26
C GLU A 234 23.60 -10.10 -39.99
N LEU A 235 24.81 -9.55 -40.13
CA LEU A 235 25.67 -9.23 -38.99
C LEU A 235 25.03 -8.18 -38.08
N ASN A 236 24.40 -7.16 -38.65
CA ASN A 236 23.70 -6.13 -37.88
C ASN A 236 22.51 -6.71 -37.10
N VAL A 237 21.74 -7.61 -37.74
CA VAL A 237 20.63 -8.32 -37.07
C VAL A 237 21.16 -9.19 -35.93
N LEU A 238 22.24 -9.93 -36.16
CA LEU A 238 22.86 -10.78 -35.14
C LEU A 238 23.39 -9.95 -33.96
N LYS A 239 24.06 -8.82 -34.25
CA LYS A 239 24.56 -7.90 -33.23
C LYS A 239 23.44 -7.32 -32.39
N ARG A 240 22.34 -6.87 -33.02
CA ARG A 240 21.14 -6.41 -32.28
C ARG A 240 20.59 -7.51 -31.36
N LYS A 241 20.46 -8.75 -31.85
CA LYS A 241 19.99 -9.88 -31.02
C LYS A 241 20.93 -10.18 -29.86
N TYR A 242 22.24 -10.07 -30.08
CA TYR A 242 23.23 -10.24 -29.02
C TYR A 242 23.11 -9.14 -27.96
N ASP A 243 23.02 -7.87 -28.37
CA ASP A 243 22.87 -6.72 -27.48
C ASP A 243 21.55 -6.81 -26.68
N GLU A 244 20.44 -7.19 -27.32
CA GLU A 244 19.15 -7.48 -26.67
C GLU A 244 19.29 -8.62 -25.65
N SER A 245 19.99 -9.71 -26.02
CA SER A 245 20.23 -10.83 -25.11
C SER A 245 21.07 -10.42 -23.89
N GLN A 246 22.07 -9.55 -24.07
CA GLN A 246 22.89 -9.03 -22.96
C GLN A 246 22.05 -8.16 -22.02
N GLN A 247 21.20 -7.29 -22.56
CA GLN A 247 20.27 -6.48 -21.75
C GLN A 247 19.33 -7.36 -20.92
N ILE A 248 18.75 -8.40 -21.52
CA ILE A 248 17.86 -9.34 -20.81
C ILE A 248 18.60 -10.07 -19.67
N ILE A 249 19.86 -10.46 -19.89
CA ILE A 249 20.67 -11.10 -18.85
C ILE A 249 20.92 -10.11 -17.69
N GLN A 250 21.33 -8.88 -18.00
CA GLN A 250 21.61 -7.87 -17.00
C GLN A 250 20.36 -7.50 -16.18
N GLU A 251 19.20 -7.31 -16.82
CA GLU A 251 17.93 -7.10 -16.10
C GLU A 251 17.57 -8.28 -15.18
N LYS A 252 17.84 -9.52 -15.63
CA LYS A 252 17.62 -10.71 -14.79
C LYS A 252 18.58 -10.79 -13.61
N GLU A 253 19.85 -10.45 -13.79
CA GLU A 253 20.83 -10.39 -12.71
C GLU A 253 20.44 -9.32 -11.68
N ASP A 254 20.10 -8.10 -12.12
CA ASP A 254 19.67 -7.01 -11.25
C ASP A 254 18.40 -7.39 -10.44
N THR A 255 17.42 -8.01 -11.09
CA THR A 255 16.21 -8.49 -10.40
C THR A 255 16.50 -9.62 -9.41
N LEU A 256 17.45 -10.52 -9.70
CA LEU A 256 17.85 -11.60 -8.80
C LEU A 256 18.61 -11.06 -7.58
N SER A 257 19.57 -10.16 -7.79
CA SER A 257 20.30 -9.47 -6.72
C SER A 257 19.34 -8.70 -5.81
N GLY A 258 18.37 -7.97 -6.37
CA GLY A 258 17.32 -7.30 -5.61
C GLY A 258 16.52 -8.26 -4.71
N LYS A 259 16.14 -9.44 -5.23
CA LYS A 259 15.48 -10.50 -4.45
C LYS A 259 16.38 -11.05 -3.34
N GLN A 260 17.68 -11.26 -3.59
CA GLN A 260 18.62 -11.72 -2.58
C GLN A 260 18.76 -10.73 -1.42
N TYR A 261 18.90 -9.43 -1.71
CA TYR A 261 18.96 -8.39 -0.66
C TYR A 261 17.66 -8.33 0.17
N MET A 262 16.49 -8.47 -0.46
CA MET A 262 15.22 -8.56 0.28
C MET A 262 15.17 -9.77 1.22
N ILE A 263 15.62 -10.95 0.77
CA ILE A 263 15.65 -12.16 1.59
C ILE A 263 16.60 -11.97 2.79
N VAL A 264 17.82 -11.48 2.55
CA VAL A 264 18.78 -11.20 3.63
C VAL A 264 18.22 -10.19 4.62
N GLY A 265 17.60 -9.11 4.13
CA GLY A 265 16.93 -8.11 4.96
C GLY A 265 15.84 -8.72 5.86
N LEU A 266 14.95 -9.55 5.30
CA LEU A 266 13.91 -10.23 6.07
C LEU A 266 14.48 -11.18 7.13
N CYS A 267 15.51 -11.96 6.79
CA CYS A 267 16.17 -12.85 7.75
C CYS A 267 16.79 -12.06 8.92
N THR A 268 17.48 -10.95 8.65
CA THR A 268 18.06 -10.11 9.71
C THR A 268 16.99 -9.49 10.60
N LEU A 269 15.87 -9.03 10.03
CA LEU A 269 14.74 -8.48 10.80
C LEU A 269 14.14 -9.53 11.74
N VAL A 270 13.97 -10.77 11.28
CA VAL A 270 13.47 -11.87 12.12
C VAL A 270 14.41 -12.14 13.30
N VAL A 271 15.73 -12.15 13.08
CA VAL A 271 16.70 -12.33 14.17
C VAL A 271 16.61 -11.21 15.21
N ILE A 272 16.47 -9.95 14.76
CA ILE A 272 16.30 -8.79 15.66
C ILE A 272 15.00 -8.91 16.47
N LEU A 273 13.90 -9.32 15.84
CA LEU A 273 12.61 -9.52 16.53
C LEU A 273 12.68 -10.63 17.57
N ILE A 274 13.33 -11.76 17.25
CA ILE A 274 13.53 -12.86 18.21
C ILE A 274 14.36 -12.39 19.41
N ALA A 275 15.45 -11.66 19.17
CA ALA A 275 16.27 -11.10 20.24
C ALA A 275 15.47 -10.13 21.12
N GLY A 276 14.64 -9.28 20.52
CA GLY A 276 13.73 -8.37 21.23
C GLY A 276 12.71 -9.10 22.09
N LEU A 277 12.09 -10.17 21.58
CA LEU A 277 11.13 -10.99 22.33
C LEU A 277 11.79 -11.68 23.53
N ILE A 278 13.00 -12.23 23.36
CA ILE A 278 13.76 -12.85 24.44
C ILE A 278 14.08 -11.81 25.53
N PHE A 279 14.49 -10.60 25.14
CA PHE A 279 14.79 -9.52 26.09
C PHE A 279 13.55 -9.14 26.91
N VAL A 280 12.40 -8.94 26.25
CA VAL A 280 11.13 -8.63 26.92
C VAL A 280 10.73 -9.74 27.88
N ALA A 281 10.86 -11.01 27.47
CA ALA A 281 10.54 -12.16 28.33
C ALA A 281 11.40 -12.18 29.61
N ILE A 282 12.71 -11.89 29.50
CA ILE A 282 13.62 -11.81 30.64
C ILE A 282 13.20 -10.69 31.61
N VAL A 283 12.86 -9.51 31.09
CA VAL A 283 12.41 -8.37 31.91
C VAL A 283 11.12 -8.71 32.65
N LEU A 284 10.14 -9.30 31.96
CA LEU A 284 8.86 -9.70 32.57
C LEU A 284 9.06 -10.75 33.66
N LEU A 285 9.91 -11.77 33.44
CA LEU A 285 10.20 -12.77 34.46
C LEU A 285 10.83 -12.16 35.70
N ARG A 286 11.79 -11.23 35.55
CA ARG A 286 12.40 -10.51 36.68
C ARG A 286 11.36 -9.67 37.43
N PHE A 287 10.49 -8.97 36.71
CA PHE A 287 9.43 -8.15 37.29
C PHE A 287 8.44 -9.00 38.11
N ILE A 288 7.98 -10.13 37.55
CA ILE A 288 7.07 -11.06 38.24
C ILE A 288 7.73 -11.63 39.49
N ALA A 289 9.01 -12.04 39.41
CA ALA A 289 9.73 -12.57 40.56
C ALA A 289 9.91 -11.53 41.68
N GLY A 290 10.20 -10.27 41.33
CA GLY A 290 10.29 -9.15 42.26
C GLY A 290 8.98 -8.89 42.99
N ASN A 291 7.87 -8.78 42.23
CA ASN A 291 6.55 -8.56 42.81
C ASN A 291 6.09 -9.70 43.73
N ARG A 292 6.39 -10.95 43.38
CA ARG A 292 6.09 -12.10 44.26
C ARG A 292 6.85 -12.02 45.58
N LYS A 293 8.13 -11.66 45.55
CA LYS A 293 8.94 -11.47 46.78
C LYS A 293 8.36 -10.34 47.64
N LEU A 294 8.02 -9.20 47.03
CA LEU A 294 7.44 -8.07 47.74
C LEU A 294 6.10 -8.43 48.39
N LYS A 295 5.19 -9.05 47.62
CA LYS A 295 3.89 -9.49 48.13
C LYS A 295 4.04 -10.45 49.31
N LYS A 296 4.98 -11.40 49.23
CA LYS A 296 5.26 -12.33 50.33
C LYS A 296 5.80 -11.63 51.57
N SER A 297 6.69 -10.65 51.41
CA SER A 297 7.21 -9.87 52.53
C SER A 297 6.13 -9.04 53.23
N VAL A 298 5.24 -8.41 52.46
CA VAL A 298 4.10 -7.66 52.99
C VAL A 298 3.13 -8.58 53.73
N GLN A 299 2.84 -9.75 53.15
CA GLN A 299 1.96 -10.74 53.79
C GLN A 299 2.52 -11.22 55.13
N ILE A 300 3.79 -11.60 55.20
CA ILE A 300 4.43 -12.03 56.45
C ILE A 300 4.43 -10.91 57.50
N ALA A 301 4.66 -9.66 57.09
CA ALA A 301 4.62 -8.52 57.99
C ALA A 301 3.20 -8.29 58.56
N ASN A 302 2.16 -8.40 57.72
CA ASN A 302 0.77 -8.28 58.15
C ASN A 302 0.35 -9.43 59.08
N GLU A 303 0.69 -10.68 58.74
CA GLU A 303 0.42 -11.85 59.59
C GLU A 303 1.07 -11.68 60.98
N HIS A 304 2.30 -11.17 61.04
CA HIS A 304 2.98 -10.92 62.30
C HIS A 304 2.32 -9.80 63.13
N ASN A 305 1.82 -8.75 62.48
CA ASN A 305 1.05 -7.70 63.17
C ASN A 305 -0.29 -8.24 63.71
N GLU A 306 -1.00 -9.04 62.92
CA GLU A 306 -2.26 -9.66 63.32
C GLU A 306 -2.07 -10.60 64.52
N LEU A 307 -1.02 -11.43 64.52
CA LEU A 307 -0.68 -12.30 65.64
C LEU A 307 -0.34 -11.51 66.91
N LYS A 308 0.37 -10.38 66.78
CA LYS A 308 0.64 -9.48 67.92
C LYS A 308 -0.63 -8.90 68.51
N THR A 309 -1.54 -8.41 67.65
CA THR A 309 -2.87 -7.95 68.05
C THR A 309 -3.60 -9.04 68.84
N GLN A 310 -3.75 -10.23 68.26
CA GLN A 310 -4.51 -11.32 68.85
C GLN A 310 -3.91 -11.76 70.19
N PHE A 311 -2.57 -11.80 70.29
CA PHE A 311 -1.88 -12.11 71.53
C PHE A 311 -2.20 -11.11 72.64
N ILE A 312 -2.15 -9.81 72.34
CA ILE A 312 -2.49 -8.75 73.29
C ILE A 312 -3.95 -8.87 73.74
N GLN A 313 -4.89 -9.03 72.80
CA GLN A 313 -6.31 -9.13 73.11
C GLN A 313 -6.62 -10.33 74.01
N ASN A 314 -6.03 -11.49 73.70
CA ASN A 314 -6.22 -12.71 74.47
C ASN A 314 -5.68 -12.57 75.90
N ILE A 315 -4.53 -11.90 76.08
CA ILE A 315 -3.95 -11.69 77.43
C ILE A 315 -4.83 -10.74 78.24
N SER A 316 -5.23 -9.60 77.67
CA SER A 316 -6.09 -8.63 78.37
C SER A 316 -7.40 -9.28 78.84
N ALA A 317 -8.07 -10.05 77.97
CA ALA A 317 -9.30 -10.75 78.31
C ALA A 317 -9.11 -11.86 79.37
N GLN A 318 -7.96 -12.54 79.37
CA GLN A 318 -7.66 -13.56 80.40
C GLN A 318 -7.32 -12.97 81.77
N MET A 319 -6.83 -11.73 81.81
CA MET A 319 -6.51 -11.02 83.06
C MET A 319 -7.74 -10.42 83.74
N GLU A 320 -8.77 -10.05 82.98
CA GLU A 320 -9.98 -9.38 83.48
C GLU A 320 -10.66 -10.13 84.65
N PRO A 321 -10.96 -11.44 84.59
CA PRO A 321 -11.59 -12.16 85.71
C PRO A 321 -10.73 -12.18 86.98
N THR A 322 -9.39 -12.24 86.83
CA THR A 322 -8.47 -12.20 87.98
C THR A 322 -8.43 -10.83 88.62
N LEU A 323 -8.48 -9.75 87.83
CA LEU A 323 -8.54 -8.38 88.34
C LEU A 323 -9.89 -8.09 89.01
N ASP A 324 -10.98 -8.67 88.52
CA ASP A 324 -12.30 -8.59 89.17
C ASP A 324 -12.31 -9.26 90.55
N THR A 325 -11.70 -10.43 90.65
CA THR A 325 -11.57 -11.16 91.93
C THR A 325 -10.68 -10.41 92.93
N LEU A 326 -9.61 -9.75 92.45
CA LEU A 326 -8.78 -8.90 93.30
C LEU A 326 -9.54 -7.65 93.75
N ALA A 327 -10.39 -7.07 92.89
CA ALA A 327 -11.22 -5.92 93.23
C ALA A 327 -12.25 -6.26 94.31
N SER A 328 -12.92 -7.42 94.20
CA SER A 328 -13.87 -7.88 95.23
C SER A 328 -13.16 -8.17 96.56
N SER A 329 -12.00 -8.83 96.51
CA SER A 329 -11.18 -9.10 97.70
C SER A 329 -10.73 -7.81 98.40
N ALA A 330 -10.34 -6.79 97.63
CA ALA A 330 -9.99 -5.48 98.14
C ALA A 330 -11.20 -4.73 98.72
N ALA A 331 -12.41 -4.95 98.20
CA ALA A 331 -13.65 -4.41 98.75
C ALA A 331 -14.03 -5.06 100.09
N GLU A 332 -13.89 -6.39 100.21
CA GLU A 332 -14.15 -7.12 101.47
C GLU A 332 -13.16 -6.75 102.58
N LEU A 333 -11.94 -6.38 102.23
CA LEU A 333 -10.91 -5.88 103.16
C LEU A 333 -11.24 -4.49 103.73
N SER A 334 -12.16 -3.75 103.11
CA SER A 334 -12.49 -2.37 103.48
C SER A 334 -13.02 -2.25 104.91
N ASP A 335 -13.69 -3.29 105.43
CA ASP A 335 -14.26 -3.30 106.78
C ASP A 335 -13.21 -3.59 107.87
N LYS A 336 -12.10 -4.26 107.52
CA LYS A 336 -11.07 -4.72 108.47
C LYS A 336 -9.80 -3.87 108.46
N ALA A 337 -9.42 -3.36 107.30
CA ALA A 337 -8.19 -2.61 107.10
C ALA A 337 -8.39 -1.53 106.02
N PRO A 338 -9.13 -0.44 106.33
CA PRO A 338 -9.60 0.52 105.33
C PRO A 338 -8.46 1.18 104.53
N GLN A 339 -7.32 1.49 105.16
CA GLN A 339 -6.16 2.05 104.46
C GLN A 339 -5.52 1.07 103.47
N GLN A 340 -5.42 -0.21 103.83
CA GLN A 340 -4.85 -1.25 102.97
C GLN A 340 -5.81 -1.61 101.82
N ALA A 341 -7.11 -1.65 102.12
CA ALA A 341 -8.17 -1.83 101.14
C ALA A 341 -8.17 -0.69 100.10
N GLN A 342 -8.07 0.57 100.54
CA GLN A 342 -8.01 1.71 99.64
C GLN A 342 -6.78 1.68 98.73
N GLN A 343 -5.60 1.33 99.27
CA GLN A 343 -4.39 1.17 98.47
C GLN A 343 -4.53 0.04 97.43
N MET A 344 -5.04 -1.12 97.85
CA MET A 344 -5.23 -2.27 96.96
C MET A 344 -6.29 -1.99 95.88
N GLN A 345 -7.38 -1.30 96.24
CA GLN A 345 -8.40 -0.87 95.28
C GLN A 345 -7.81 0.08 94.23
N GLY A 346 -6.96 1.03 94.62
CA GLY A 346 -6.27 1.92 93.70
C GLY A 346 -5.34 1.18 92.72
N GLN A 347 -4.57 0.22 93.22
CA GLN A 347 -3.68 -0.61 92.39
C GLN A 347 -4.45 -1.52 91.43
N VAL A 348 -5.54 -2.14 91.89
CA VAL A 348 -6.39 -2.98 91.04
C VAL A 348 -7.12 -2.14 89.99
N ALA A 349 -7.61 -0.94 90.35
CA ALA A 349 -8.21 -0.02 89.40
C ALA A 349 -7.22 0.43 88.32
N ALA A 350 -5.97 0.73 88.70
CA ALA A 350 -4.90 1.05 87.76
C ALA A 350 -4.61 -0.11 86.79
N LEU A 351 -4.53 -1.35 87.27
CA LEU A 351 -4.35 -2.53 86.42
C LEU A 351 -5.52 -2.78 85.47
N LYS A 352 -6.76 -2.59 85.94
CA LYS A 352 -7.95 -2.69 85.07
C LYS A 352 -7.93 -1.64 83.97
N LYS A 353 -7.59 -0.39 84.31
CA LYS A 353 -7.45 0.70 83.35
C LYS A 353 -6.39 0.36 82.30
N PHE A 354 -5.21 -0.07 82.72
CA PHE A 354 -4.14 -0.49 81.82
C PHE A 354 -4.57 -1.62 80.88
N SER A 355 -5.26 -2.64 81.38
CA SER A 355 -5.77 -3.75 80.56
C SER A 355 -6.74 -3.27 79.48
N ASN A 356 -7.68 -2.39 79.87
CA ASN A 356 -8.67 -1.80 78.96
C ASN A 356 -8.01 -0.91 77.90
N ASP A 357 -7.08 -0.05 78.31
CA ASP A 357 -6.37 0.87 77.41
C ASP A 357 -5.48 0.09 76.42
N ILE A 358 -4.85 -1.02 76.84
CA ILE A 358 -4.14 -1.95 75.94
C ILE A 358 -5.09 -2.58 74.91
N GLN A 359 -6.22 -3.10 75.38
CA GLN A 359 -7.21 -3.76 74.53
C GLN A 359 -7.76 -2.78 73.48
N GLU A 360 -8.02 -1.55 73.89
CA GLU A 360 -8.45 -0.49 73.02
C GLU A 360 -7.38 -0.10 72.00
N LEU A 361 -6.14 0.15 72.45
CA LEU A 361 -5.03 0.51 71.56
C LEU A 361 -4.92 -0.52 70.43
N SER A 362 -4.92 -1.81 70.79
CA SER A 362 -4.93 -2.93 69.87
C SER A 362 -6.14 -2.89 68.92
N THR A 363 -7.35 -2.69 69.44
CA THR A 363 -8.58 -2.64 68.62
C THR A 363 -8.59 -1.46 67.64
N LEU A 364 -8.08 -0.30 68.06
CA LEU A 364 -7.96 0.89 67.22
C LEU A 364 -6.93 0.71 66.10
N GLU A 365 -5.76 0.13 66.39
CA GLU A 365 -4.72 -0.11 65.38
C GLU A 365 -5.22 -0.97 64.21
N ASN A 366 -6.06 -1.98 64.49
CA ASN A 366 -6.60 -2.85 63.42
C ASN A 366 -7.79 -2.25 62.67
N SER A 367 -8.47 -1.26 63.27
CA SER A 367 -9.67 -0.64 62.69
C SER A 367 -9.41 0.76 62.13
N LEU A 368 -8.15 1.16 61.92
CA LEU A 368 -7.79 2.48 61.37
C LEU A 368 -8.42 2.78 60.00
N THR A 369 -8.71 1.75 59.21
CA THR A 369 -9.33 1.89 57.88
C THR A 369 -10.85 1.85 57.91
N GLU A 370 -11.45 1.54 59.05
CA GLU A 370 -12.90 1.50 59.23
C GLU A 370 -13.42 2.90 59.58
N PRO A 371 -14.30 3.50 58.77
CA PRO A 371 -14.75 4.87 59.00
C PRO A 371 -15.69 4.94 60.21
N TYR A 372 -15.56 6.00 61.02
CA TYR A 372 -16.56 6.34 62.02
C TYR A 372 -17.81 6.95 61.39
N GLU A 373 -18.96 6.73 62.02
CA GLU A 373 -20.19 7.45 61.65
C GLU A 373 -20.05 8.94 61.97
N MET A 374 -20.30 9.79 60.97
CA MET A 374 -20.17 11.24 61.08
C MET A 374 -21.54 11.89 61.32
N LYS A 375 -21.61 12.78 62.32
CA LYS A 375 -22.79 13.59 62.66
C LYS A 375 -22.43 15.08 62.59
N GLU A 376 -23.43 15.90 62.27
CA GLU A 376 -23.26 17.35 62.25
C GLU A 376 -23.43 17.91 63.68
N ILE A 377 -22.46 18.68 64.14
CA ILE A 377 -22.46 19.30 65.47
C ILE A 377 -22.17 20.79 65.42
N ASN A 378 -22.77 21.54 66.36
CA ASN A 378 -22.42 22.93 66.58
C ASN A 378 -21.20 23.00 67.49
N VAL A 379 -20.09 23.49 66.95
CA VAL A 379 -18.79 23.46 67.62
C VAL A 379 -18.79 24.28 68.91
N ASN A 380 -19.44 25.44 68.93
CA ASN A 380 -19.48 26.29 70.11
C ASN A 380 -20.20 25.60 71.27
N THR A 381 -21.42 25.11 71.06
CA THR A 381 -22.17 24.41 72.11
C THR A 381 -21.50 23.10 72.52
N PHE A 382 -20.85 22.40 71.59
CA PHE A 382 -20.13 21.18 71.86
C PHE A 382 -18.91 21.43 72.75
N CYS A 383 -18.05 22.40 72.39
CA CYS A 383 -16.88 22.76 73.20
C CYS A 383 -17.26 23.27 74.60
N GLU A 384 -18.34 24.04 74.72
CA GLU A 384 -18.87 24.49 76.02
C GLU A 384 -19.32 23.30 76.87
N ALA A 385 -20.12 22.40 76.31
CA ALA A 385 -20.58 21.19 77.00
C ALA A 385 -19.42 20.26 77.40
N THR A 386 -18.41 20.11 76.55
CA THR A 386 -17.22 19.31 76.85
C THR A 386 -16.38 19.93 77.96
N MET A 387 -16.21 21.26 77.97
CA MET A 387 -15.52 21.96 79.06
C MET A 387 -16.28 21.82 80.38
N ASP A 388 -17.61 21.90 80.35
CA ASP A 388 -18.46 21.75 81.54
C ASP A 388 -18.29 20.38 82.21
N LYS A 389 -18.12 19.31 81.43
CA LYS A 389 -17.86 17.96 81.94
C LYS A 389 -16.54 17.80 82.69
N VAL A 390 -15.58 18.71 82.48
CA VAL A 390 -14.26 18.64 83.13
C VAL A 390 -14.15 19.60 84.32
N LYS A 391 -15.13 20.50 84.52
CA LYS A 391 -15.10 21.51 85.60
C LYS A 391 -14.87 20.93 86.99
N GLU A 392 -15.37 19.74 87.29
CA GLU A 392 -15.18 19.10 88.60
C GLU A 392 -13.72 18.70 88.89
N PHE A 393 -12.90 18.53 87.84
CA PHE A 393 -11.48 18.21 87.95
C PHE A 393 -10.59 19.46 87.98
N VAL A 394 -11.17 20.65 87.71
CA VAL A 394 -10.43 21.91 87.66
C VAL A 394 -10.20 22.43 89.07
N GLN A 395 -8.95 22.78 89.39
CA GLN A 395 -8.58 23.33 90.69
C GLN A 395 -9.27 24.69 90.95
N PRO A 396 -9.59 25.05 92.20
CA PRO A 396 -10.31 26.28 92.52
C PRO A 396 -9.66 27.58 92.00
N GLU A 397 -8.33 27.58 91.85
CA GLU A 397 -7.54 28.72 91.37
C GLU A 397 -7.34 28.74 89.84
N VAL A 398 -8.00 27.84 89.12
CA VAL A 398 -7.92 27.72 87.66
C VAL A 398 -9.22 28.15 87.00
N SER A 399 -9.12 29.09 86.06
CA SER A 399 -10.27 29.52 85.25
C SER A 399 -10.28 28.84 83.89
N THR A 400 -11.46 28.45 83.41
CA THR A 400 -11.62 27.85 82.08
C THR A 400 -12.19 28.85 81.08
N VAL A 401 -11.70 28.79 79.84
CA VAL A 401 -12.14 29.67 78.75
C VAL A 401 -12.39 28.82 77.50
N VAL A 402 -13.60 28.94 76.93
CA VAL A 402 -13.94 28.34 75.64
C VAL A 402 -14.05 29.44 74.59
N ASN A 403 -13.31 29.29 73.50
CA ASN A 403 -13.31 30.22 72.38
C ASN A 403 -13.55 29.46 71.08
N ALA A 404 -14.83 29.24 70.78
CA ALA A 404 -15.26 28.50 69.61
C ALA A 404 -16.31 29.29 68.81
N ALA A 405 -16.15 29.31 67.49
CA ALA A 405 -17.10 29.96 66.60
C ALA A 405 -18.42 29.16 66.53
N LYS A 406 -19.55 29.86 66.35
CA LYS A 406 -20.85 29.24 66.08
C LYS A 406 -20.88 28.69 64.65
N LEU A 407 -20.30 27.50 64.47
CA LEU A 407 -20.15 26.81 63.18
C LEU A 407 -20.63 25.37 63.29
N GLN A 408 -21.25 24.86 62.23
CA GLN A 408 -21.55 23.43 62.08
C GLN A 408 -20.40 22.71 61.40
N ILE A 409 -19.97 21.57 61.97
CA ILE A 409 -18.98 20.67 61.36
C ILE A 409 -19.50 19.24 61.36
N LYS A 410 -19.04 18.42 60.40
CA LYS A 410 -19.28 16.98 60.38
C LYS A 410 -18.10 16.25 61.02
N THR A 411 -18.36 15.44 62.04
CA THR A 411 -17.35 14.65 62.76
C THR A 411 -18.01 13.50 63.52
N ASN A 412 -17.24 12.64 64.17
CA ASN A 412 -17.79 11.72 65.16
C ASN A 412 -17.78 12.40 66.55
N PRO A 413 -18.94 12.78 67.11
CA PRO A 413 -18.99 13.57 68.33
C PRO A 413 -18.48 12.83 69.56
N GLU A 414 -18.72 11.51 69.64
CA GLU A 414 -18.31 10.69 70.77
C GLU A 414 -16.78 10.57 70.84
N GLN A 415 -16.14 10.28 69.71
CA GLN A 415 -14.69 10.17 69.62
C GLN A 415 -13.98 11.52 69.74
N LEU A 416 -14.55 12.58 69.17
CA LEU A 416 -14.04 13.94 69.36
C LEU A 416 -14.10 14.34 70.84
N GLU A 417 -15.25 14.16 71.50
CA GLU A 417 -15.43 14.50 72.91
C GLU A 417 -14.44 13.74 73.76
N ARG A 418 -14.23 12.46 73.45
CA ARG A 418 -13.28 11.62 74.16
C ARG A 418 -11.86 12.15 74.13
N ILE A 419 -11.35 12.55 72.95
CA ILE A 419 -10.03 13.17 72.83
C ILE A 419 -9.99 14.46 73.65
N LEU A 420 -11.00 15.33 73.50
CA LEU A 420 -11.02 16.62 74.19
C LEU A 420 -11.10 16.47 75.71
N ILE A 421 -11.94 15.58 76.24
CA ILE A 421 -12.03 15.30 77.68
C ILE A 421 -10.68 14.81 78.20
N HIS A 422 -10.01 13.90 77.48
CA HIS A 422 -8.69 13.40 77.90
C HIS A 422 -7.67 14.54 78.00
N LEU A 423 -7.57 15.37 76.96
CA LEU A 423 -6.64 16.51 76.93
C LEU A 423 -6.98 17.57 77.98
N LEU A 424 -8.26 17.85 78.22
CA LEU A 424 -8.71 18.81 79.23
C LEU A 424 -8.50 18.29 80.65
N LYS A 425 -8.68 17.00 80.90
CA LYS A 425 -8.36 16.38 82.20
C LYS A 425 -6.87 16.46 82.49
N ASN A 426 -6.02 16.17 81.50
CA ASN A 426 -4.57 16.38 81.64
C ASN A 426 -4.26 17.86 81.93
N ALA A 427 -4.88 18.79 81.22
CA ALA A 427 -4.70 20.22 81.50
C ALA A 427 -5.13 20.61 82.93
N ALA A 428 -6.23 20.04 83.44
CA ALA A 428 -6.73 20.27 84.79
C ALA A 428 -5.83 19.66 85.88
N GLU A 429 -5.27 18.49 85.63
CA GLU A 429 -4.36 17.80 86.54
C GLU A 429 -3.03 18.54 86.71
N TYR A 430 -2.46 19.05 85.61
CA TYR A 430 -1.13 19.69 85.61
C TYR A 430 -1.14 21.21 85.79
N THR A 431 -2.31 21.82 86.04
CA THR A 431 -2.45 23.26 86.31
C THR A 431 -2.95 23.47 87.73
N GLU A 432 -2.06 23.89 88.64
CA GLU A 432 -2.43 24.18 90.03
C GLU A 432 -3.14 25.54 90.18
N SER A 433 -2.68 26.55 89.44
CA SER A 433 -3.30 27.88 89.37
C SER A 433 -3.16 28.45 87.95
N GLY A 434 -4.12 29.26 87.49
CA GLY A 434 -4.05 29.92 86.19
C GLY A 434 -5.24 29.65 85.26
N LYS A 435 -4.98 29.24 84.01
CA LYS A 435 -6.03 29.16 82.96
C LYS A 435 -5.90 27.95 82.05
N ILE A 436 -7.06 27.38 81.70
CA ILE A 436 -7.19 26.35 80.66
C ILE A 436 -8.06 26.91 79.54
N PHE A 437 -7.59 26.79 78.30
CA PHE A 437 -8.22 27.30 77.09
C PHE A 437 -8.61 26.14 76.17
N LEU A 438 -9.84 26.18 75.66
CA LEU A 438 -10.29 25.37 74.54
C LEU A 438 -10.65 26.31 73.38
N ASP A 439 -9.73 26.45 72.42
CA ASP A 439 -9.93 27.24 71.22
C ASP A 439 -10.32 26.36 70.03
N PHE A 440 -11.16 26.90 69.14
CA PHE A 440 -11.43 26.31 67.84
C PHE A 440 -11.05 27.25 66.71
N LYS A 441 -10.35 26.73 65.70
CA LYS A 441 -9.98 27.47 64.48
C LYS A 441 -10.33 26.67 63.23
N LYS A 442 -10.97 27.32 62.27
CA LYS A 442 -11.12 26.80 60.91
C LYS A 442 -9.89 27.21 60.09
N ARG A 443 -9.06 26.25 59.67
CA ARG A 443 -7.79 26.49 58.94
C ARG A 443 -7.90 26.32 57.42
N GLY A 444 -9.05 25.87 56.92
CA GLY A 444 -9.34 25.72 55.50
C GLY A 444 -10.79 25.32 55.27
N ALA A 445 -11.15 24.98 54.02
CA ALA A 445 -12.50 24.53 53.69
C ALA A 445 -12.88 23.24 54.44
N HIS A 446 -11.90 22.34 54.63
CA HIS A 446 -12.06 20.99 55.19
C HIS A 446 -11.15 20.73 56.38
N THR A 447 -10.65 21.75 57.07
CA THR A 447 -9.68 21.56 58.17
C THR A 447 -10.12 22.31 59.41
N HIS A 448 -10.36 21.54 60.46
CA HIS A 448 -10.90 21.97 61.74
C HIS A 448 -9.85 21.71 62.82
N GLN A 449 -9.51 22.74 63.58
CA GLN A 449 -8.43 22.68 64.56
C GLN A 449 -8.99 22.99 65.95
N PHE A 450 -8.87 22.05 66.88
CA PHE A 450 -9.14 22.21 68.30
C PHE A 450 -7.81 22.36 69.03
N ILE A 451 -7.68 23.40 69.84
CA ILE A 451 -6.44 23.75 70.53
C ILE A 451 -6.73 23.80 72.02
N ILE A 452 -6.05 22.96 72.77
CA ILE A 452 -6.14 22.92 74.23
C ILE A 452 -4.85 23.52 74.75
N SER A 453 -4.92 24.63 75.48
CA SER A 453 -3.74 25.25 76.11
C SER A 453 -3.93 25.38 77.61
N ASP A 454 -2.91 25.10 78.38
CA ASP A 454 -2.88 25.32 79.82
C ASP A 454 -1.78 26.31 80.23
N THR A 455 -1.77 26.70 81.51
CA THR A 455 -0.69 27.49 82.11
C THR A 455 0.02 26.73 83.23
N GLY A 456 0.06 25.40 83.13
CA GLY A 456 0.64 24.50 84.11
C GLY A 456 2.16 24.39 84.00
N THR A 457 2.70 23.30 84.54
CA THR A 457 4.16 23.06 84.62
C THR A 457 4.84 22.83 83.26
N GLY A 458 4.07 22.57 82.21
CA GLY A 458 4.58 22.28 80.86
C GLY A 458 5.22 20.89 80.74
N ILE A 459 5.57 20.50 79.53
CA ILE A 459 6.16 19.18 79.25
C ILE A 459 7.66 19.33 78.99
N PRO A 460 8.54 18.66 79.78
CA PRO A 460 10.00 18.67 79.56
C PRO A 460 10.39 18.21 78.16
N VAL A 461 11.40 18.84 77.55
CA VAL A 461 11.81 18.64 76.15
C VAL A 461 12.13 17.17 75.86
N GLU A 462 12.82 16.49 76.78
CA GLU A 462 13.18 15.08 76.68
C GLU A 462 11.98 14.13 76.62
N LYS A 463 10.80 14.55 77.08
CA LYS A 463 9.56 13.76 77.04
C LYS A 463 8.71 14.05 75.79
N GLN A 464 8.92 15.18 75.12
CA GLN A 464 8.06 15.64 74.02
C GLN A 464 8.05 14.69 72.82
N GLU A 465 9.21 14.14 72.42
CA GLU A 465 9.32 13.26 71.24
C GLU A 465 8.63 11.89 71.43
N ASN A 466 8.44 11.48 72.68
CA ASN A 466 7.89 10.15 73.00
C ASN A 466 6.45 10.23 73.50
N LEU A 467 5.85 11.41 73.59
CA LEU A 467 4.56 11.65 74.23
C LEU A 467 3.38 10.85 73.61
N PHE A 468 3.46 10.58 72.31
CA PHE A 468 2.43 9.81 71.58
C PHE A 468 2.85 8.36 71.31
N LYS A 469 4.01 7.91 71.82
CA LYS A 469 4.44 6.52 71.68
C LYS A 469 3.85 5.69 72.82
N PRO A 470 3.25 4.53 72.56
CA PRO A 470 2.77 3.65 73.62
C PRO A 470 3.95 3.04 74.39
N PHE A 471 3.69 2.63 75.64
CA PHE A 471 4.66 1.91 76.50
C PHE A 471 5.95 2.68 76.83
N THR A 472 5.91 4.01 76.85
CA THR A 472 7.01 4.83 77.40
C THR A 472 7.11 4.64 78.91
N GLU A 473 8.34 4.72 79.48
CA GLU A 473 8.66 4.34 80.86
C GLU A 473 7.72 4.93 81.93
N ILE A 474 6.68 4.17 82.29
CA ILE A 474 5.93 4.38 83.53
C ILE A 474 6.22 3.19 84.44
N LYS A 475 6.75 3.51 85.62
CA LYS A 475 7.20 2.52 86.60
C LYS A 475 6.08 2.10 87.55
N ASP A 476 5.08 2.96 87.75
CA ASP A 476 3.92 2.72 88.61
C ASP A 476 2.63 3.04 87.85
N LEU A 477 1.79 2.02 87.62
CA LEU A 477 0.51 2.17 86.92
C LEU A 477 -0.49 3.05 87.68
N THR A 478 -0.31 3.23 89.00
CA THR A 478 -1.17 4.12 89.80
C THR A 478 -0.95 5.60 89.48
N GLU A 479 0.20 5.96 88.89
CA GLU A 479 0.50 7.29 88.37
C GLU A 479 0.06 7.49 86.91
N GLY A 480 -0.41 6.42 86.26
CA GLY A 480 -0.87 6.40 84.87
C GLY A 480 -0.36 5.19 84.08
N ASP A 481 -0.98 4.90 82.94
CA ASP A 481 -0.55 3.83 82.02
C ASP A 481 0.22 4.34 80.80
N GLY A 482 0.17 5.65 80.55
CA GLY A 482 0.84 6.28 79.42
C GLY A 482 0.22 5.94 78.07
N LEU A 483 -0.96 5.32 78.06
CA LEU A 483 -1.65 4.92 76.84
C LEU A 483 -2.69 5.94 76.39
N GLY A 484 -3.11 6.85 77.26
CA GLY A 484 -4.13 7.85 76.94
C GLY A 484 -3.80 8.76 75.73
N LEU A 485 -2.62 9.37 75.69
CA LEU A 485 -2.19 10.22 74.56
C LEU A 485 -1.95 9.41 73.27
N PRO A 486 -1.28 8.24 73.30
CA PRO A 486 -1.24 7.33 72.15
C PRO A 486 -2.62 6.94 71.61
N ILE A 487 -3.58 6.59 72.48
CA ILE A 487 -4.96 6.27 72.09
C ILE A 487 -5.62 7.47 71.43
N CYS A 488 -5.50 8.67 72.01
CA CYS A 488 -6.04 9.89 71.42
C CYS A 488 -5.45 10.18 70.02
N ALA A 489 -4.15 9.93 69.83
CA ALA A 489 -3.50 10.08 68.53
C ALA A 489 -4.00 9.06 67.50
N LEU A 490 -4.25 7.81 67.90
CA LEU A 490 -4.87 6.81 67.02
C LEU A 490 -6.31 7.14 66.66
N ILE A 491 -7.12 7.60 67.63
CA ILE A 491 -8.49 8.06 67.36
C ILE A 491 -8.46 9.24 66.38
N ALA A 492 -7.58 10.22 66.60
CA ALA A 492 -7.41 11.35 65.67
C ALA A 492 -7.03 10.88 64.27
N THR A 493 -6.09 9.92 64.15
CA THR A 493 -5.68 9.32 62.87
C THR A 493 -6.86 8.63 62.19
N LYS A 494 -7.64 7.84 62.92
CA LYS A 494 -8.84 7.15 62.41
C LYS A 494 -9.95 8.14 62.01
N MET A 495 -10.01 9.30 62.65
CA MET A 495 -10.86 10.43 62.27
C MET A 495 -10.30 11.27 61.12
N ASN A 496 -9.31 10.76 60.37
CA ASN A 496 -8.64 11.46 59.27
C ASN A 496 -8.03 12.79 59.75
N GLY A 497 -7.29 12.75 60.86
CA GLY A 497 -6.71 13.91 61.51
C GLY A 497 -5.36 13.61 62.14
N SER A 498 -4.87 14.56 62.95
CA SER A 498 -3.62 14.42 63.70
C SER A 498 -3.72 15.11 65.06
N LEU A 499 -3.00 14.58 66.04
CA LEU A 499 -2.84 15.18 67.37
C LEU A 499 -1.37 15.50 67.60
N THR A 500 -1.06 16.75 67.92
CA THR A 500 0.32 17.24 68.06
C THR A 500 0.49 18.11 69.30
N LEU A 501 1.74 18.25 69.76
CA LEU A 501 2.13 19.20 70.80
C LEU A 501 2.76 20.43 70.13
N ASP A 502 2.28 21.63 70.45
CA ASP A 502 2.92 22.89 70.05
C ASP A 502 4.13 23.18 70.95
N THR A 503 5.30 22.72 70.51
CA THR A 503 6.57 22.86 71.23
C THR A 503 7.05 24.32 71.33
N SER A 504 6.45 25.24 70.57
CA SER A 504 6.75 26.68 70.64
C SER A 504 6.01 27.40 71.79
N TYR A 505 5.03 26.74 72.41
CA TYR A 505 4.28 27.29 73.52
C TYR A 505 5.02 27.08 74.85
N THR A 506 5.36 28.18 75.52
CA THR A 506 6.26 28.17 76.71
C THR A 506 5.59 28.49 78.04
N LYS A 507 4.28 28.73 78.06
CA LYS A 507 3.54 29.13 79.28
C LYS A 507 2.90 27.96 80.03
N GLY A 508 3.04 26.75 79.52
CA GLY A 508 2.37 25.52 79.96
C GLY A 508 2.46 24.51 78.82
N SER A 509 1.41 23.72 78.58
CA SER A 509 1.32 22.85 77.40
C SER A 509 0.26 23.32 76.41
N ARG A 510 0.45 22.99 75.13
CA ARG A 510 -0.57 23.19 74.10
C ARG A 510 -0.67 22.01 73.17
N PHE A 511 -1.81 21.34 73.20
CA PHE A 511 -2.16 20.27 72.28
C PHE A 511 -3.02 20.80 71.12
N VAL A 512 -2.72 20.34 69.92
CA VAL A 512 -3.42 20.72 68.69
C VAL A 512 -3.97 19.46 68.04
N LEU A 513 -5.29 19.33 68.06
CA LEU A 513 -6.05 18.32 67.34
C LEU A 513 -6.54 18.92 66.02
N GLU A 514 -6.07 18.38 64.90
CA GLU A 514 -6.48 18.77 63.56
C GLU A 514 -7.30 17.65 62.91
N LEU A 515 -8.48 17.97 62.38
CA LEU A 515 -9.36 17.03 61.70
C LEU A 515 -9.62 17.47 60.26
N HIS A 516 -9.48 16.54 59.32
CA HIS A 516 -9.74 16.77 57.89
C HIS A 516 -11.08 16.17 57.48
N ALA A 517 -12.00 17.03 57.04
CA ALA A 517 -13.39 16.71 56.69
C ALA A 517 -13.59 16.19 55.28
#